data_AF-G0VFF6-F1
#
_entry.id   AF-G0VFF6-F1
#
_cell.length_a   1.000
_cell.length_b   1.000
_cell.length_c   1.000
_cell.angle_alpha   90.00
_cell.angle_beta   90.00
_cell.angle_gamma   90.00
#
_symmetry.space_group_name_H-M   'P 1'
#
loop_
_entity.id
_entity.type
_entity.pdbx_description
1 polymer ?
#
loop_
_entity_poly.entity_id
_entity_poly.type
_entity_poly.pdbx_seq_one_letter_code
_entity_poly.pdbx_strand_id
1 'polypeptide(L)'
;MKSSTQLASEAKDYAFNPAIPLRIYLKTCVNILDKAQSAFQIGDRQMAYLFYFRYVDLCTNKLSRHPDFLTKSLDQEYLLYKQEYLQLIKLEVPAVFKIIEDLQKQIDNDYKKHQLSLARNIAKPTHHLNQINNMEENESFKTLPQNFNENRFNQSISFLNEISSPSLNKKKISHSINSSNESSGPQEQNPILLYPELPTLTFPTF
;
A
#
# COMPACT_ATOMS: atom_id res chain seq x y z
N MET A 1 4.18 -3.14 0.86
CA MET A 1 3.83 -4.57 0.84
C MET A 1 2.37 -4.73 1.22
N LYS A 2 1.56 -5.47 0.45
CA LYS A 2 0.13 -5.68 0.72
C LYS A 2 -0.07 -6.85 1.70
N SER A 3 -1.14 -6.83 2.49
CA SER A 3 -1.54 -7.99 3.31
C SER A 3 -2.20 -9.06 2.45
N SER A 4 -2.25 -10.31 2.93
CA SER A 4 -2.99 -11.39 2.25
C SER A 4 -4.46 -11.03 2.02
N THR A 5 -5.10 -10.38 2.99
CA THR A 5 -6.50 -9.93 2.89
C THR A 5 -6.72 -8.91 1.78
N GLN A 6 -5.80 -7.96 1.61
CA GLN A 6 -5.85 -6.97 0.53
C GLN A 6 -5.65 -7.64 -0.83
N LEU A 7 -4.70 -8.57 -0.92
CA LEU A 7 -4.47 -9.34 -2.15
C LEU A 7 -5.68 -10.22 -2.51
N ALA A 8 -6.35 -10.81 -1.51
CA ALA A 8 -7.56 -11.60 -1.74
C ALA A 8 -8.73 -10.74 -2.23
N SER A 9 -8.88 -9.50 -1.75
CA SER A 9 -9.88 -8.57 -2.30
C SER A 9 -9.56 -8.18 -3.74
N GLU A 10 -8.29 -7.89 -4.05
CA GLU A 10 -7.83 -7.54 -5.39
C GLU A 10 -7.96 -8.72 -6.38
N ALA A 11 -7.72 -9.94 -5.91
CA ALA A 11 -7.91 -11.14 -6.72
C ALA A 11 -9.36 -11.33 -7.16
N LYS A 12 -10.33 -10.95 -6.32
CA LYS A 12 -11.78 -11.01 -6.61
C LYS A 12 -12.28 -9.86 -7.48
N ASP A 13 -11.50 -8.79 -7.61
CA ASP A 13 -11.86 -7.62 -8.41
C ASP A 13 -11.59 -7.87 -9.89
N TYR A 14 -12.53 -8.56 -10.55
CA TYR A 14 -12.57 -8.73 -12.00
C TYR A 14 -14.02 -8.86 -12.50
N ALA A 15 -14.23 -8.43 -13.74
CA ALA A 15 -15.53 -8.51 -14.38
C ALA A 15 -15.77 -9.92 -14.94
N PHE A 16 -16.91 -10.51 -14.60
CA PHE A 16 -17.38 -11.78 -15.16
C PHE A 16 -18.59 -11.52 -16.05
N ASN A 17 -18.56 -12.00 -17.28
CA ASN A 17 -19.64 -11.85 -18.26
C ASN A 17 -20.25 -13.22 -18.59
N PRO A 18 -21.49 -13.51 -18.18
CA PRO A 18 -22.17 -14.79 -18.47
C PRO A 18 -22.49 -15.03 -19.95
N ALA A 19 -22.38 -14.01 -20.81
CA ALA A 19 -22.61 -14.16 -22.26
C ALA A 19 -21.40 -14.80 -22.99
N ILE A 20 -20.24 -14.84 -22.34
CA ILE A 20 -19.04 -15.46 -22.91
C ILE A 20 -19.14 -16.98 -22.74
N PRO A 21 -18.95 -17.80 -23.79
CA PRO A 21 -19.07 -19.25 -23.68
C PRO A 21 -18.11 -19.88 -22.66
N LEU A 22 -18.56 -20.94 -21.97
CA LEU A 22 -17.80 -21.64 -20.93
C LEU A 22 -16.39 -22.05 -21.38
N ARG A 23 -16.24 -22.51 -22.64
CA ARG A 23 -14.95 -22.91 -23.22
C ARG A 23 -13.87 -21.82 -23.16
N ILE A 24 -14.26 -20.55 -23.26
CA ILE A 24 -13.33 -19.43 -23.21
C ILE A 24 -12.83 -19.23 -21.78
N TYR A 25 -13.70 -19.40 -20.80
CA TYR A 25 -13.30 -19.36 -19.40
C TYR A 25 -12.39 -20.52 -19.02
N LEU A 26 -12.63 -21.73 -19.53
CA LEU A 26 -11.72 -22.87 -19.30
C LEU A 26 -10.31 -22.58 -19.83
N LYS A 27 -10.18 -22.03 -21.04
CA LYS A 27 -8.89 -21.54 -21.56
C LYS A 27 -8.29 -20.43 -20.68
N THR A 28 -9.14 -19.55 -20.17
CA THR A 28 -8.71 -18.47 -19.27
C THR A 28 -8.17 -19.03 -17.95
N CYS A 29 -8.77 -20.09 -17.42
CA CYS A 29 -8.29 -20.78 -16.22
C CYS A 29 -6.86 -21.31 -16.40
N VAL A 30 -6.57 -21.95 -17.55
CA VAL A 30 -5.21 -22.40 -17.90
C VAL A 30 -4.24 -21.21 -17.94
N ASN A 31 -4.60 -20.13 -18.64
CA ASN A 31 -3.77 -18.94 -18.72
C ASN A 31 -3.51 -18.28 -17.35
N ILE A 32 -4.48 -18.30 -16.42
CA ILE A 32 -4.31 -17.78 -15.06
C ILE A 32 -3.33 -18.67 -14.29
N LEU A 33 -3.42 -20.00 -14.41
CA LEU A 33 -2.50 -20.92 -13.77
C LEU A 33 -1.07 -20.76 -14.29
N ASP A 34 -0.87 -20.64 -15.60
CA ASP A 34 0.45 -20.43 -16.20
C ASP A 34 1.10 -19.14 -15.67
N LYS A 35 0.32 -18.06 -15.55
CA LYS A 35 0.78 -16.80 -14.94
C LYS A 35 1.11 -16.98 -13.47
N ALA A 36 0.29 -17.71 -12.72
CA ALA A 36 0.53 -17.98 -11.30
C ALA A 36 1.82 -18.79 -11.09
N GLN A 37 2.05 -19.81 -11.91
CA GLN A 37 3.25 -20.63 -11.89
C GLN A 37 4.49 -19.81 -12.27
N SER A 38 4.39 -18.99 -13.33
CA SER A 38 5.48 -18.11 -13.74
C SER A 38 5.87 -17.12 -12.63
N ALA A 39 4.88 -16.48 -12.00
CA ALA A 39 5.12 -15.59 -10.88
C ALA A 39 5.75 -16.32 -9.68
N PHE A 40 5.31 -17.54 -9.40
CA PHE A 40 5.88 -18.37 -8.34
C PHE A 40 7.34 -18.74 -8.60
N GLN A 41 7.68 -19.11 -9.84
CA GLN A 41 9.06 -19.43 -10.24
C GLN A 41 10.00 -18.22 -10.16
N ILE A 42 9.50 -17.03 -10.49
CA ILE A 42 10.24 -15.75 -10.35
C ILE A 42 10.42 -15.37 -8.87
N GLY A 43 9.66 -15.99 -7.96
CA GLY A 43 9.68 -15.69 -6.53
C GLY A 43 8.74 -14.55 -6.12
N ASP A 44 7.89 -14.06 -7.03
CA ASP A 44 6.84 -13.09 -6.71
C ASP A 44 5.64 -13.80 -6.09
N ARG A 45 5.73 -14.00 -4.77
CA ARG A 45 4.70 -14.67 -3.96
C ARG A 45 3.37 -13.90 -3.97
N GLN A 46 3.40 -12.58 -4.06
CA GLN A 46 2.16 -11.77 -4.00
C GLN A 46 1.37 -11.92 -5.28
N MET A 47 2.04 -11.85 -6.44
CA MET A 47 1.38 -12.08 -7.73
C MET A 47 0.95 -13.53 -7.90
N ALA A 48 1.78 -14.49 -7.48
CA ALA A 48 1.40 -15.90 -7.49
C ALA A 48 0.12 -16.13 -6.67
N TYR A 49 0.07 -15.61 -5.44
CA TYR A 49 -1.12 -15.69 -4.58
C TYR A 49 -2.35 -15.07 -5.23
N LEU A 50 -2.21 -13.87 -5.82
CA LEU A 50 -3.30 -13.18 -6.49
C LEU A 50 -3.88 -14.02 -7.64
N PHE A 51 -3.04 -14.57 -8.52
CA PHE A 51 -3.51 -15.37 -9.66
C PHE A 51 -4.11 -16.71 -9.21
N TYR A 52 -3.50 -17.43 -8.26
CA TYR A 52 -4.08 -18.66 -7.74
C TYR A 52 -5.44 -18.42 -7.07
N PHE A 53 -5.54 -17.37 -6.26
CA PHE A 53 -6.80 -17.01 -5.61
C PHE A 53 -7.88 -16.64 -6.63
N ARG A 54 -7.52 -15.89 -7.68
CA ARG A 54 -8.42 -15.53 -8.78
C ARG A 54 -8.91 -16.76 -9.54
N TYR A 55 -8.03 -17.74 -9.82
CA TYR A 55 -8.42 -19.01 -10.43
C TYR A 55 -9.47 -19.74 -9.59
N VAL A 56 -9.24 -19.87 -8.28
CA VAL A 56 -10.17 -20.56 -7.38
C VAL A 56 -11.51 -19.83 -7.31
N ASP A 57 -11.50 -18.49 -7.21
CA ASP A 57 -12.73 -17.69 -7.21
C ASP A 57 -13.53 -17.85 -8.51
N LEU A 58 -12.84 -17.80 -9.66
CA LEU A 58 -13.46 -17.99 -10.97
C LEU A 58 -14.14 -19.36 -11.06
N CYS A 59 -13.41 -20.43 -10.72
CA CYS A 59 -13.92 -21.79 -10.76
C CYS A 59 -15.09 -22.01 -9.78
N THR A 60 -14.95 -21.60 -8.52
CA THR A 60 -15.93 -21.96 -7.47
C THR A 60 -17.13 -21.03 -7.42
N ASN A 61 -16.96 -19.73 -7.64
CA ASN A 61 -18.02 -18.73 -7.44
C ASN A 61 -18.70 -18.29 -8.74
N LYS A 62 -17.96 -18.15 -9.84
CA LYS A 62 -18.51 -17.61 -11.09
C LYS A 62 -18.94 -18.72 -12.05
N LEU A 63 -18.04 -19.66 -12.36
CA LEU A 63 -18.31 -20.72 -13.35
C LEU A 63 -19.38 -21.70 -12.90
N SER A 64 -19.51 -21.94 -11.58
CA SER A 64 -20.59 -22.74 -11.01
C SER A 64 -22.00 -22.20 -11.32
N ARG A 65 -22.11 -20.91 -11.66
CA ARG A 65 -23.37 -20.21 -11.98
C ARG A 65 -23.52 -19.90 -13.47
N HIS A 66 -22.62 -20.40 -14.32
CA HIS A 66 -22.64 -20.10 -15.75
C HIS A 66 -23.85 -20.74 -16.44
N PRO A 67 -24.55 -20.04 -17.37
CA PRO A 67 -25.71 -20.59 -18.07
C PRO A 67 -25.39 -21.89 -18.82
N ASP A 68 -24.26 -21.97 -19.52
CA ASP A 68 -23.82 -23.20 -20.22
C ASP A 68 -23.63 -24.39 -19.28
N PHE A 69 -23.29 -24.16 -18.00
CA PHE A 69 -23.14 -25.24 -17.02
C PHE A 69 -24.50 -25.74 -16.49
N LEU A 70 -25.44 -24.81 -16.31
CA LEU A 70 -26.80 -25.07 -15.83
C LEU A 70 -27.71 -25.64 -16.92
N THR A 71 -27.45 -25.29 -18.18
CA THR A 71 -28.23 -25.74 -19.33
C THR A 71 -28.09 -27.25 -19.49
N LYS A 72 -29.22 -27.92 -19.72
CA LYS A 72 -29.30 -29.35 -20.04
C LYS A 72 -29.36 -29.52 -21.56
N SER A 73 -28.39 -28.97 -22.29
CA SER A 73 -28.28 -29.23 -23.72
C SER A 73 -27.75 -30.65 -23.95
N LEU A 74 -28.25 -31.31 -24.98
CA LEU A 74 -27.80 -32.64 -25.42
C LEU A 74 -26.62 -32.56 -26.39
N ASP A 75 -26.16 -31.34 -26.67
CA ASP A 75 -25.03 -31.09 -27.56
C ASP A 75 -23.73 -31.66 -26.96
N GLN A 76 -23.08 -32.52 -27.72
CA GLN A 76 -21.89 -33.26 -27.28
C GLN A 76 -20.73 -32.34 -26.89
N GLU A 77 -20.61 -31.17 -27.52
CA GLU A 77 -19.57 -30.17 -27.23
C GLU A 77 -19.75 -29.56 -25.82
N TYR A 78 -20.98 -29.26 -25.41
CA TYR A 78 -21.27 -28.69 -24.08
C TYR A 78 -21.05 -29.72 -22.97
N LEU A 79 -21.38 -30.99 -23.23
CA LEU A 79 -21.12 -32.08 -22.28
C LEU A 79 -19.62 -32.24 -22.00
N LEU A 80 -18.78 -32.10 -23.04
CA LEU A 80 -17.33 -32.17 -22.90
C LEU A 80 -16.78 -31.06 -22.00
N TYR A 81 -17.14 -29.79 -22.27
CA TYR A 81 -16.68 -28.66 -21.45
C TYR A 81 -17.18 -28.72 -20.00
N LYS A 82 -18.40 -29.24 -19.81
CA LYS A 82 -18.94 -29.47 -18.47
C LYS A 82 -18.15 -30.54 -17.72
N GLN A 83 -17.77 -31.63 -18.39
CA GLN A 83 -16.93 -32.66 -17.80
C GLN A 83 -15.54 -32.13 -17.44
N GLU A 84 -14.92 -31.36 -18.33
CA GLU A 84 -13.63 -30.70 -18.11
C GLU A 84 -13.69 -29.79 -16.86
N TYR A 85 -14.70 -28.93 -16.78
CA TYR A 85 -14.92 -28.09 -15.59
C TYR A 85 -15.07 -28.91 -14.30
N LEU A 86 -15.84 -30.00 -14.32
CA LEU A 86 -16.01 -30.87 -13.14
C LEU A 86 -14.69 -31.55 -12.73
N GLN A 87 -13.84 -31.88 -13.70
CA GLN A 87 -12.52 -32.43 -13.44
C GLN A 87 -11.61 -31.39 -12.76
N LEU A 88 -11.61 -30.14 -13.26
CA LEU A 88 -10.88 -29.04 -12.62
C LEU A 88 -11.29 -28.87 -11.16
N ILE A 89 -12.60 -28.84 -10.89
CA ILE A 89 -13.13 -28.67 -9.52
C ILE A 89 -12.72 -29.83 -8.60
N LYS A 90 -12.71 -31.06 -9.11
CA LYS A 90 -12.42 -32.25 -8.28
C LYS A 90 -10.93 -32.47 -8.03
N LEU A 91 -10.08 -32.18 -9.01
CA LEU A 91 -8.66 -32.52 -8.96
C LEU A 91 -7.78 -31.30 -8.71
N GLU A 92 -7.94 -30.25 -9.52
CA GLU A 92 -7.02 -29.11 -9.51
C GLU A 92 -7.32 -28.13 -8.39
N VAL A 93 -8.58 -27.76 -8.19
CA VAL A 93 -8.95 -26.76 -7.18
C VAL A 93 -8.48 -27.12 -5.77
N PRO A 94 -8.63 -28.38 -5.28
CA PRO A 94 -8.09 -28.76 -3.97
C PRO A 94 -6.57 -28.65 -3.87
N ALA A 95 -5.84 -28.94 -4.95
CA ALA A 95 -4.37 -28.80 -4.98
C ALA A 95 -3.96 -27.32 -4.94
N VAL A 96 -4.61 -26.48 -5.75
CA VAL A 96 -4.36 -25.03 -5.77
C VAL A 96 -4.73 -24.38 -4.44
N PHE A 97 -5.79 -24.84 -3.78
CA PHE A 97 -6.18 -24.32 -2.46
C PHE A 97 -5.08 -24.50 -1.41
N LYS A 98 -4.41 -25.66 -1.40
CA LYS A 98 -3.26 -25.91 -0.51
C LYS A 98 -2.11 -24.94 -0.79
N ILE A 99 -1.83 -24.68 -2.07
CA ILE A 99 -0.78 -23.72 -2.48
C ILE A 99 -1.12 -22.31 -1.97
N ILE A 100 -2.39 -21.90 -2.08
CA ILE A 100 -2.88 -20.61 -1.58
C ILE A 100 -2.70 -20.50 -0.07
N GLU A 101 -3.06 -21.53 0.70
CA GLU A 101 -2.92 -21.55 2.16
C GLU A 101 -1.45 -21.39 2.59
N ASP A 102 -0.52 -22.04 1.89
CA ASP A 102 0.90 -21.93 2.19
C ASP A 102 1.48 -20.58 1.78
N LEU A 103 1.09 -20.05 0.62
CA LEU A 103 1.45 -18.68 0.22
C LEU A 103 0.90 -17.63 1.19
N GLN A 104 -0.32 -17.82 1.68
CA GLN A 104 -0.94 -16.92 2.66
C GLN A 104 -0.10 -16.84 3.94
N LYS A 105 0.31 -17.98 4.50
CA LYS A 105 1.18 -18.02 5.70
C LYS A 105 2.49 -17.26 5.46
N GLN A 106 3.10 -17.44 4.28
CA GLN A 106 4.34 -16.75 3.93
C GLN A 106 4.14 -15.24 3.84
N ILE A 107 3.12 -14.79 3.09
CA ILE A 107 2.80 -13.38 2.92
C ILE A 107 2.47 -12.71 4.25
N ASP A 108 1.70 -13.36 5.12
CA ASP A 108 1.35 -12.81 6.44
C ASP A 108 2.57 -12.68 7.34
N ASN A 109 3.49 -13.65 7.30
CA ASN A 109 4.74 -13.57 8.05
C ASN A 109 5.62 -12.43 7.55
N ASP A 110 5.76 -12.29 6.23
CA ASP A 110 6.52 -11.20 5.63
C ASP A 110 5.87 -9.85 5.99
N TYR A 111 4.55 -9.76 5.91
CA TYR A 111 3.81 -8.54 6.24
C TYR A 111 4.02 -8.11 7.69
N LYS A 112 3.96 -9.06 8.64
CA LYS A 112 4.28 -8.81 10.06
C LYS A 112 5.72 -8.33 10.23
N LYS A 113 6.71 -8.96 9.60
CA LYS A 113 8.12 -8.53 9.66
C LYS A 113 8.29 -7.11 9.12
N HIS A 114 7.63 -6.79 8.02
CA HIS A 114 7.65 -5.46 7.43
C HIS A 114 7.02 -4.42 8.36
N GLN A 115 5.86 -4.69 8.96
CA GLN A 115 5.22 -3.81 9.94
C GLN A 115 6.12 -3.57 11.17
N LEU A 116 6.74 -4.63 11.72
CA LEU A 116 7.67 -4.50 12.85
C LEU A 116 8.91 -3.66 12.48
N SER A 117 9.43 -3.84 11.27
CA SER A 117 10.58 -3.08 10.77
C SER A 117 10.25 -1.59 10.61
N LEU A 118 9.06 -1.27 10.10
CA LEU A 118 8.57 0.10 10.06
C LEU A 118 8.48 0.66 11.48
N ALA A 119 7.77 -0.01 12.40
CA ALA A 119 7.59 0.43 13.78
C ALA A 119 8.93 0.68 14.51
N ARG A 120 9.93 -0.18 14.31
CA ARG A 120 11.27 -0.04 14.88
C ARG A 120 12.01 1.21 14.38
N ASN A 121 11.73 1.65 13.15
CA ASN A 121 12.34 2.87 12.59
C ASN A 121 11.67 4.17 13.09
N ILE A 122 10.46 4.10 13.67
CA ILE A 122 9.70 5.29 14.10
C ILE A 122 9.92 5.63 15.58
N ALA A 123 10.42 4.70 16.41
CA ALA A 123 10.58 4.96 17.84
C ALA A 123 11.81 4.25 18.43
N LYS A 124 12.87 5.02 18.58
CA LYS A 124 13.61 5.04 19.84
C LYS A 124 13.72 6.49 20.29
N PRO A 125 12.89 6.97 21.23
CA PRO A 125 13.32 8.11 22.03
C PRO A 125 14.63 7.66 22.67
N THR A 126 15.73 8.34 22.32
CA THR A 126 17.06 8.07 22.84
C THR A 126 17.00 8.29 24.36
N HIS A 127 16.72 7.23 25.12
CA HIS A 127 16.76 7.25 26.58
C HIS A 127 18.23 7.20 27.01
N HIS A 128 19.00 8.24 26.67
CA HIS A 128 20.34 8.48 27.20
C HIS A 128 20.25 9.44 28.39
N LEU A 129 19.39 9.14 29.37
CA LEU A 129 19.18 10.00 30.53
C LEU A 129 19.38 9.33 31.90
N ASN A 130 19.98 8.14 32.00
CA ASN A 130 20.21 7.49 33.31
C ASN A 130 21.65 6.99 33.55
N GLN A 131 22.66 7.55 32.89
CA GLN A 131 24.07 7.36 33.25
C GLN A 131 24.82 8.70 33.32
N ILE A 132 24.34 9.65 34.11
CA ILE A 132 25.15 10.81 34.52
C ILE A 132 24.80 11.13 35.98
N ASN A 133 25.34 10.35 36.92
CA ASN A 133 25.43 10.78 38.32
C ASN A 133 26.86 10.72 38.86
N ASN A 134 27.87 10.44 38.03
CA ASN A 134 29.28 10.46 38.44
C ASN A 134 30.18 10.71 37.23
N MET A 135 30.28 11.95 36.76
CA MET A 135 31.48 12.52 36.11
C MET A 135 31.20 13.97 35.75
N GLU A 136 31.81 14.86 36.51
CA GLU A 136 31.85 16.30 36.27
C GLU A 136 32.72 16.62 35.04
N GLU A 137 32.30 17.70 34.37
CA GLU A 137 33.07 18.58 33.49
C GLU A 137 33.42 18.13 32.05
N ASN A 138 32.96 18.97 31.12
CA ASN A 138 33.38 19.11 29.72
C ASN A 138 32.80 18.12 28.71
N GLU A 139 31.48 18.18 28.47
CA GLU A 139 30.99 18.05 27.09
C GLU A 139 29.83 19.01 26.84
N SER A 140 29.97 19.73 25.76
CA SER A 140 29.06 20.73 25.25
C SER A 140 27.61 20.22 25.23
N PHE A 141 26.75 20.80 26.07
CA PHE A 141 25.31 20.74 25.82
C PHE A 141 25.10 21.23 24.38
N LYS A 142 24.64 20.33 23.50
CA LYS A 142 24.16 20.69 22.16
C LYS A 142 22.92 21.55 22.33
N THR A 143 23.16 22.80 22.70
CA THR A 143 22.18 23.87 22.61
C THR A 143 21.81 23.98 21.15
N LEU A 144 20.50 24.15 20.91
CA LEU A 144 20.02 24.49 19.59
C LEU A 144 20.83 25.71 19.10
N PRO A 145 21.13 25.80 17.79
CA PRO A 145 21.84 26.95 17.24
C PRO A 145 21.19 28.23 17.77
N GLN A 146 21.98 29.26 18.10
CA GLN A 146 21.44 30.51 18.64
C GLN A 146 20.37 31.15 17.72
N ASN A 147 20.39 30.80 16.42
CA ASN A 147 19.43 31.26 15.42
C ASN A 147 18.21 30.32 15.25
N PHE A 148 18.04 29.29 16.09
CA PHE A 148 16.90 28.39 16.01
C PHE A 148 15.63 29.09 16.53
N ASN A 149 14.74 29.41 15.60
CA ASN A 149 13.46 30.01 15.93
C ASN A 149 12.41 28.89 16.08
N GLU A 150 12.12 28.54 17.33
CA GLU A 150 11.16 27.49 17.69
C GLU A 150 9.75 27.79 17.19
N ASN A 151 9.32 29.05 17.20
CA ASN A 151 8.00 29.44 16.69
C ASN A 151 7.87 29.23 15.19
N ARG A 152 8.91 29.55 14.41
CA ARG A 152 8.95 29.29 12.95
C ARG A 152 8.90 27.80 12.64
N PHE A 153 9.66 27.00 13.41
CA PHE A 153 9.68 25.55 13.25
C PHE A 153 8.30 24.95 13.55
N ASN A 154 7.68 25.31 14.66
CA ASN A 154 6.35 24.80 15.04
C ASN A 154 5.26 25.18 14.02
N GLN A 155 5.34 26.37 13.42
CA GLN A 155 4.45 26.78 12.31
C GLN A 155 4.64 25.91 11.05
N SER A 156 5.89 25.55 10.72
CA SER A 156 6.15 24.68 9.57
C SER A 156 5.61 23.26 9.77
N ILE A 157 5.65 22.75 11.01
CA ILE A 157 5.12 21.43 11.36
C ILE A 157 3.59 21.43 11.36
N SER A 158 2.94 22.48 11.88
CA SER A 158 1.48 22.59 11.84
C SER A 158 0.95 22.62 10.40
N PHE A 159 1.64 23.33 9.49
CA PHE A 159 1.28 23.35 8.07
C PHE A 159 1.39 21.97 7.40
N LEU A 160 2.46 21.21 7.67
CA LEU A 160 2.64 19.86 7.15
C LEU A 160 1.56 18.88 7.64
N ASN A 161 1.15 19.00 8.90
CA ASN A 161 0.06 18.20 9.48
C ASN A 161 -1.32 18.58 8.91
N GLU A 162 -1.53 19.85 8.57
CA GLU A 162 -2.74 20.31 7.88
C GLU A 162 -2.81 19.85 6.41
N ILE A 163 -1.68 19.77 5.70
CA ILE A 163 -1.66 19.25 4.31
C ILE A 163 -1.91 17.74 4.27
N SER A 164 -1.44 17.00 5.28
CA SER A 164 -1.53 15.54 5.33
C SER A 164 -2.89 15.02 5.85
N SER A 165 -3.79 15.91 6.31
CA SER A 165 -5.14 15.57 6.70
C SER A 165 -6.15 15.94 5.59
N PRO A 166 -6.87 14.98 4.98
CA PRO A 166 -7.76 15.24 3.84
C PRO A 166 -9.15 15.70 4.30
N SER A 167 -9.22 16.70 5.19
CA SER A 167 -10.49 17.34 5.55
C SER A 167 -10.41 18.84 5.30
N LEU A 168 -11.00 19.26 4.17
CA LEU A 168 -11.38 20.64 3.92
C LEU A 168 -12.16 21.20 5.11
N ASN A 169 -11.63 22.23 5.77
CA ASN A 169 -12.45 23.30 6.33
C ASN A 169 -11.66 24.58 6.49
N LYS A 170 -11.92 25.53 5.57
CA LYS A 170 -11.55 26.94 5.70
C LYS A 170 -12.15 27.49 6.99
N LYS A 171 -11.33 27.79 7.99
CA LYS A 171 -11.64 28.83 8.98
C LYS A 171 -10.49 29.82 9.05
N LYS A 172 -10.82 31.06 8.69
CA LYS A 172 -10.03 32.28 8.86
C LYS A 172 -9.45 32.30 10.28
N ILE A 173 -8.13 32.39 10.38
CA ILE A 173 -7.44 32.77 11.62
C ILE A 173 -7.32 34.29 11.60
N SER A 174 -8.19 34.94 12.37
CA SER A 174 -7.93 36.23 12.99
C SER A 174 -7.18 35.97 14.29
N HIS A 175 -6.01 36.58 14.49
CA HIS A 175 -5.50 37.10 15.78
C HIS A 175 -4.08 37.67 15.55
N SER A 176 -3.95 39.00 15.53
CA SER A 176 -3.60 39.87 16.67
C SER A 176 -2.12 39.80 17.04
N ILE A 177 -1.31 40.60 16.35
CA ILE A 177 0.03 40.98 16.78
C ILE A 177 -0.11 42.31 17.51
N ASN A 178 0.18 42.27 18.81
CA ASN A 178 0.40 43.44 19.64
C ASN A 178 1.90 43.77 19.56
N SER A 179 2.29 44.90 18.98
CA SER A 179 3.56 45.62 19.23
C SER A 179 3.66 46.85 18.31
N SER A 180 3.44 48.01 18.93
CA SER A 180 4.07 49.34 18.72
C SER A 180 4.67 49.76 17.36
N ASN A 181 4.18 50.94 16.94
CA ASN A 181 4.79 52.06 16.21
C ASN A 181 4.79 52.10 14.67
N GLU A 182 3.94 53.04 14.16
CA GLU A 182 4.13 54.08 13.11
C GLU A 182 4.99 53.73 11.87
N SER A 183 4.62 53.97 10.60
CA SER A 183 3.62 54.86 9.99
C SER A 183 3.53 54.58 8.46
N SER A 184 2.36 54.93 7.87
CA SER A 184 2.05 55.28 6.46
C SER A 184 2.02 54.23 5.32
N GLY A 185 0.80 53.98 4.82
CA GLY A 185 0.46 54.08 3.38
C GLY A 185 0.60 52.83 2.49
N PRO A 186 -0.43 52.40 1.71
CA PRO A 186 -0.54 51.02 1.22
C PRO A 186 -0.21 50.85 -0.27
N GLN A 187 0.48 49.78 -0.67
CA GLN A 187 0.16 48.97 -1.85
C GLN A 187 0.83 47.58 -1.76
N GLU A 188 -0.03 46.56 -1.86
CA GLU A 188 0.19 45.14 -2.17
C GLU A 188 1.63 44.62 -2.19
N GLN A 189 2.02 43.94 -1.12
CA GLN A 189 3.03 42.90 -1.20
C GLN A 189 2.51 41.68 -0.46
N ASN A 190 2.20 40.63 -1.23
CA ASN A 190 2.02 39.28 -0.72
C ASN A 190 3.16 38.97 0.27
N PRO A 191 2.89 38.34 1.43
CA PRO A 191 3.96 37.99 2.34
C PRO A 191 4.91 37.03 1.60
N ILE A 192 6.09 37.52 1.25
CA ILE A 192 7.15 36.72 0.67
C ILE A 192 7.50 35.66 1.71
N LEU A 193 7.03 34.44 1.47
CA LEU A 193 7.43 33.26 2.20
C LEU A 193 8.91 33.04 1.90
N LEU A 194 9.77 33.52 2.79
CA LEU A 194 11.21 33.33 2.67
C LEU A 194 11.54 31.88 3.04
N TYR A 195 11.55 31.02 2.02
CA TYR A 195 12.05 29.66 2.12
C TYR A 195 13.56 29.71 2.39
N PRO A 196 14.10 28.87 3.29
CA PRO A 196 15.53 28.65 3.31
C PRO A 196 15.94 28.03 1.98
N GLU A 197 16.91 28.65 1.28
CA GLU A 197 17.43 28.07 0.05
C GLU A 197 18.04 26.69 0.31
N LEU A 198 17.67 25.73 -0.53
CA LEU A 198 18.21 24.38 -0.46
C LEU A 198 19.72 24.42 -0.73
N PRO A 199 20.53 23.64 -0.01
CA PRO A 199 21.97 23.55 -0.29
C PRO A 199 22.19 23.17 -1.75
N THR A 200 22.77 24.10 -2.53
CA THR A 200 23.13 23.82 -3.92
C THR A 200 24.37 22.94 -3.92
N LEU A 201 24.23 21.70 -4.41
CA LEU A 201 25.36 20.79 -4.59
C LEU A 201 26.26 21.31 -5.72
N THR A 202 27.38 21.94 -5.35
CA THR A 202 28.43 22.29 -6.31
C THR A 202 29.20 21.03 -6.68
N PHE A 203 28.87 20.41 -7.82
CA PHE A 203 29.71 19.37 -8.40
C PHE A 203 30.76 20.03 -9.31
N PRO A 204 32.07 19.73 -9.13
CA PRO A 204 33.08 20.13 -10.09
C PRO A 204 32.90 19.29 -11.36
N THR A 205 32.59 19.94 -12.48
CA THR A 205 32.63 19.36 -13.81
C THR A 205 34.09 19.13 -14.22
N PHE A 206 34.47 17.87 -14.44
CA PHE A 206 35.67 17.49 -15.20
C PHE A 206 35.26 17.10 -16.62
#